data_AF-A0A7J2NMC2-F1
#
_entry.id   AF-A0A7J2NMC2-F1
#
_cell.length_a   1.000
_cell.length_b   1.000
_cell.length_c   1.000
_cell.angle_alpha   90.00
_cell.angle_beta   90.00
_cell.angle_gamma   90.00
#
_symmetry.space_group_name_H-M   'P 1'
#
loop_
_entity.id
_entity.type
_entity.pdbx_description
1 polymer ?
#
loop_
_entity_poly.entity_id
_entity_poly.type
_entity_poly.pdbx_seq_one_letter_code
_entity_poly.pdbx_strand_id
1 'polypeptide(L)'
;MTFENDLFTVKKTLTVYQGVRFAELSYEIETKNAQTNAFDAKFTLHTTADRNITIEYTSTPRRIEAYNSFYEAAGQVIFTETDPLIALKQNTTNCAEITYTSQNSSINARMLVGVVDVDDLSYPYEVEMVYSELARSPLETVTSDPLITWNYIEMMKEYDVSYVVCRDQNVYPKFSEDPKFRMVFKGGNVAVFQVTT
;
A
#
# COMPACT_ATOMS: atom_id res chain seq x y z
N MET A 1 9.77 -10.54 -0.25
CA MET A 1 9.78 -11.05 -1.64
C MET A 1 10.97 -10.46 -2.37
N THR A 2 11.71 -11.26 -3.13
CA THR A 2 12.88 -10.80 -3.89
C THR A 2 12.62 -10.96 -5.38
N PHE A 3 12.95 -9.93 -6.15
CA PHE A 3 12.89 -9.90 -7.61
C PHE A 3 14.27 -9.59 -8.14
N GLU A 4 14.64 -10.22 -9.24
CA GLU A 4 15.97 -10.06 -9.81
C GLU A 4 15.92 -10.03 -11.34
N ASN A 5 16.79 -9.23 -11.94
CA ASN A 5 17.14 -9.32 -13.36
C ASN A 5 18.67 -9.23 -13.52
N ASP A 6 19.15 -9.02 -14.74
CA ASP A 6 20.58 -8.95 -15.05
C ASP A 6 21.30 -7.76 -14.40
N LEU A 7 20.56 -6.70 -14.07
CA LEU A 7 21.11 -5.43 -13.60
C LEU A 7 20.86 -5.18 -12.11
N PHE A 8 19.73 -5.66 -11.57
CA PHE A 8 19.25 -5.30 -10.25
C PHE A 8 18.76 -6.48 -9.43
N THR A 9 18.92 -6.36 -8.12
CA THR A 9 18.21 -7.12 -7.10
C THR A 9 17.26 -6.17 -6.38
N VAL A 10 15.99 -6.56 -6.24
CA VAL A 10 14.96 -5.80 -5.55
C VAL A 10 14.36 -6.67 -4.45
N LYS A 11 14.56 -6.29 -3.21
CA LYS A 11 13.94 -6.93 -2.05
C LYS A 11 12.81 -6.05 -1.53
N LYS A 12 11.58 -6.55 -1.67
CA LYS A 12 10.37 -5.95 -1.11
C LYS A 12 10.05 -6.60 0.23
N THR A 13 9.90 -5.80 1.27
CA THR A 13 9.47 -6.26 2.60
C THR A 13 8.19 -5.52 2.98
N LEU A 14 7.19 -6.27 3.45
CA LEU A 14 5.98 -5.73 4.04
C LEU A 14 5.91 -6.26 5.47
N THR A 15 5.88 -5.34 6.43
CA THR A 15 5.79 -5.67 7.85
C THR A 15 4.50 -5.06 8.40
N VAL A 16 3.68 -5.87 9.04
CA VAL A 16 2.45 -5.42 9.70
C VAL A 16 2.53 -5.91 11.14
N TYR A 17 2.39 -5.00 12.10
CA TYR A 17 2.37 -5.32 13.51
C TYR A 17 0.94 -5.43 14.02
N GLN A 18 0.75 -6.05 15.17
CA GLN A 18 -0.57 -6.07 15.79
C GLN A 18 -0.87 -4.72 16.45
N GLY A 19 -2.07 -4.19 16.16
CA GLY A 19 -2.53 -2.94 16.73
C GLY A 19 -1.81 -1.68 16.22
N VAL A 20 -1.06 -1.77 15.11
CA VAL A 20 -0.53 -0.57 14.44
C VAL A 20 -1.51 0.00 13.44
N ARG A 21 -1.45 1.32 13.31
CA ARG A 21 -2.25 2.09 12.35
C ARG A 21 -1.64 2.09 10.94
N PHE A 22 -0.38 1.68 10.82
CA PHE A 22 0.37 1.67 9.58
C PHE A 22 1.08 0.34 9.36
N ALA A 23 1.03 -0.15 8.13
CA ALA A 23 1.93 -1.17 7.63
C ALA A 23 3.24 -0.51 7.19
N GLU A 24 4.38 -1.14 7.46
CA GLU A 24 5.65 -0.71 6.92
C GLU A 24 5.94 -1.44 5.61
N LEU A 25 6.19 -0.68 4.56
CA LEU A 25 6.60 -1.17 3.25
C LEU A 25 8.01 -0.66 2.94
N SER A 26 8.91 -1.57 2.61
CA SER A 26 10.27 -1.22 2.20
C SER A 26 10.70 -1.91 0.90
N TYR A 27 11.55 -1.21 0.16
CA TYR A 27 12.25 -1.68 -1.02
C TYR A 27 13.74 -1.41 -0.86
N GLU A 28 14.52 -2.47 -0.92
CA GLU A 28 15.98 -2.43 -1.02
C GLU A 28 16.35 -2.82 -2.46
N ILE A 29 16.88 -1.86 -3.22
CA ILE A 29 17.25 -2.04 -4.62
C ILE A 29 18.76 -1.88 -4.74
N GLU A 30 19.43 -2.90 -5.25
CA GLU A 30 20.88 -2.92 -5.42
C GLU A 30 21.24 -3.24 -6.86
N THR A 31 22.29 -2.59 -7.37
CA THR A 31 22.89 -3.01 -8.65
C THR A 31 23.69 -4.29 -8.47
N LYS A 32 23.64 -5.17 -9.46
CA LYS A 32 24.56 -6.32 -9.57
C LYS A 32 25.89 -5.94 -10.20
N ASN A 33 25.95 -4.79 -10.88
CA ASN A 33 27.15 -4.27 -11.52
C ASN A 33 27.76 -3.15 -10.67
N ALA A 34 28.96 -3.41 -10.14
CA ALA A 34 29.74 -2.46 -9.35
C ALA A 34 30.18 -1.20 -10.12
N GLN A 35 30.01 -1.16 -11.45
CA GLN A 35 30.28 0.04 -12.27
C GLN A 35 29.05 0.97 -12.40
N THR A 36 27.85 0.50 -12.07
CA THR A 36 26.65 1.34 -12.05
C THR A 36 26.62 2.10 -10.73
N ASN A 37 26.96 3.38 -10.78
CA ASN A 37 27.12 4.22 -9.59
C ASN A 37 25.91 5.11 -9.30
N ALA A 38 25.00 5.26 -10.28
CA ALA A 38 23.81 6.08 -10.16
C ALA A 38 22.65 5.48 -10.97
N PHE A 39 21.48 5.39 -10.36
CA PHE A 39 20.21 5.07 -11.01
C PHE A 39 19.03 5.64 -10.21
N ASP A 40 17.89 5.76 -10.87
CA ASP A 40 16.64 6.17 -10.23
C ASP A 40 15.65 5.01 -10.21
N ALA A 41 14.88 4.90 -9.12
CA ALA A 41 13.71 4.03 -9.04
C ALA A 41 12.45 4.89 -8.96
N LYS A 42 11.50 4.62 -9.86
CA LYS A 42 10.22 5.30 -9.93
C LYS A 42 9.09 4.35 -9.55
N PHE A 43 8.37 4.68 -8.49
CA PHE A 43 7.17 3.97 -8.05
C PHE A 43 5.93 4.79 -8.43
N THR A 44 4.85 4.11 -8.81
CA THR A 44 3.54 4.74 -9.00
C THR A 44 2.61 4.27 -7.91
N LEU A 45 2.13 5.22 -7.09
CA LEU A 45 1.07 4.97 -6.12
C LEU A 45 -0.26 5.14 -6.84
N HIS A 46 -1.04 4.06 -6.87
CA HIS A 46 -2.43 4.09 -7.30
C HIS A 46 -3.32 4.07 -6.07
N THR A 47 -4.25 5.02 -5.98
CA THR A 47 -5.25 5.07 -4.90
C THR A 47 -6.65 5.00 -5.49
N THR A 48 -7.62 4.64 -4.66
CA THR A 48 -9.04 4.73 -5.00
C THR A 48 -9.64 6.09 -4.65
N ALA A 49 -8.84 7.10 -4.26
CA ALA A 49 -9.35 8.41 -3.89
C ALA A 49 -10.28 8.99 -4.96
N ASP A 50 -11.42 9.52 -4.53
CA ASP A 50 -12.40 10.18 -5.40
C ASP A 50 -12.18 11.70 -5.49
N ARG A 51 -11.13 12.19 -4.81
CA ARG A 51 -10.61 13.55 -4.85
C ARG A 51 -9.12 13.55 -5.22
N ASN A 52 -8.57 14.74 -5.43
CA ASN A 52 -7.13 14.89 -5.61
C ASN A 52 -6.40 14.41 -4.35
N ILE A 53 -5.33 13.63 -4.52
CA ILE A 53 -4.40 13.36 -3.42
C ILE A 53 -3.67 14.64 -3.03
N THR A 54 -3.44 14.82 -1.74
CA THR A 54 -2.64 15.92 -1.21
C THR A 54 -1.21 15.42 -1.01
N ILE A 55 -0.25 16.21 -1.48
CA ILE A 55 1.18 15.96 -1.23
C ILE A 55 1.68 17.04 -0.29
N GLU A 56 2.04 16.65 0.92
CA GLU A 56 2.54 17.55 1.96
C GLU A 56 4.05 17.67 1.85
N TYR A 57 4.49 18.76 1.21
CA TYR A 57 5.91 19.05 0.99
C TYR A 57 6.58 19.74 2.19
N THR A 58 5.80 20.32 3.09
CA THR A 58 6.29 21.10 4.24
C THR A 58 6.46 20.26 5.50
N SER A 59 5.86 19.07 5.54
CA SER A 59 6.04 18.14 6.64
C SER A 59 7.35 17.35 6.49
N THR A 60 8.01 17.08 7.61
CA THR A 60 9.09 16.09 7.69
C THR A 60 8.68 15.05 8.73
N PRO A 61 8.49 13.78 8.34
CA PRO A 61 8.61 13.23 6.98
C PRO A 61 7.59 13.77 5.97
N ARG A 62 7.93 13.73 4.67
CA ARG A 62 6.97 14.00 3.59
C ARG A 62 5.85 12.97 3.62
N ARG A 63 4.66 13.36 3.18
CA ARG A 63 3.50 12.47 3.15
C ARG A 63 2.56 12.71 1.98
N ILE A 64 1.81 11.67 1.62
CA ILE A 64 0.70 11.71 0.68
C ILE A 64 -0.57 11.34 1.43
N GLU A 65 -1.63 12.10 1.20
CA GLU A 65 -2.94 11.91 1.81
C GLU A 65 -3.99 11.70 0.72
N ALA A 66 -4.90 10.76 0.95
CA ALA A 66 -5.86 10.29 -0.03
C ALA A 66 -7.20 10.01 0.65
N TYR A 67 -8.25 10.70 0.22
CA TYR A 67 -9.59 10.53 0.77
C TYR A 67 -10.53 9.91 -0.27
N ASN A 68 -11.38 9.00 0.19
CA ASN A 68 -12.49 8.46 -0.61
C ASN A 68 -13.80 8.64 0.16
N SER A 69 -14.72 9.46 -0.38
CA SER A 69 -16.01 9.73 0.26
C SER A 69 -17.04 8.62 0.11
N PHE A 70 -16.89 7.73 -0.87
CA PHE A 70 -17.77 6.58 -1.04
C PHE A 70 -17.49 5.47 -0.04
N TYR A 71 -16.22 5.28 0.33
CA TYR A 71 -15.78 4.30 1.35
C TYR A 71 -15.60 4.91 2.74
N GLU A 72 -15.83 6.22 2.88
CA GLU A 72 -15.60 6.97 4.13
C GLU A 72 -14.22 6.65 4.73
N ALA A 73 -13.21 6.63 3.86
CA ALA A 73 -11.88 6.17 4.19
C ALA A 73 -10.82 7.23 3.90
N ALA A 74 -9.88 7.39 4.83
CA ALA A 74 -8.72 8.25 4.71
C ALA A 74 -7.44 7.41 4.71
N GLY A 75 -6.63 7.56 3.65
CA GLY A 75 -5.37 6.87 3.46
C GLY A 75 -4.20 7.83 3.56
N GLN A 76 -3.10 7.39 4.17
CA GLN A 76 -1.88 8.18 4.30
C GLN A 76 -0.64 7.33 4.02
N VAL A 77 0.30 7.89 3.27
CA VAL A 77 1.63 7.33 3.06
C VAL A 77 2.65 8.30 3.65
N ILE A 78 3.49 7.82 4.56
CA ILE A 78 4.53 8.60 5.24
C ILE A 78 5.89 8.05 4.83
N PHE A 79 6.78 8.88 4.29
CA PHE A 79 8.10 8.45 3.81
C PHE A 79 9.14 8.54 4.93
N THR A 80 9.66 7.40 5.37
CA THR A 80 10.58 7.31 6.50
C THR A 80 11.99 7.04 5.96
N GLU A 81 13.03 7.67 6.52
CA GLU A 81 14.45 7.54 6.16
C GLU A 81 14.93 8.32 4.93
N THR A 82 14.33 8.12 3.76
CA THR A 82 14.77 8.78 2.51
C THR A 82 13.66 9.66 1.98
N ASP A 83 13.94 10.95 1.72
CA ASP A 83 12.98 11.87 1.13
C ASP A 83 12.92 11.68 -0.41
N PRO A 84 11.86 11.07 -0.97
CA PRO A 84 11.73 10.96 -2.40
C PRO A 84 11.30 12.29 -3.02
N LEU A 85 11.52 12.41 -4.33
CA LEU A 85 10.79 13.37 -5.14
C LEU A 85 9.39 12.80 -5.43
N ILE A 86 8.35 13.56 -5.06
CA ILE A 86 6.96 13.17 -5.24
C ILE A 86 6.31 14.15 -6.20
N ALA A 87 5.57 13.62 -7.17
CA ALA A 87 4.78 14.43 -8.10
C ALA A 87 3.41 13.79 -8.34
N LEU A 88 2.41 14.61 -8.66
CA LEU A 88 1.15 14.09 -9.19
C LEU A 88 1.39 13.52 -10.59
N LYS A 89 0.84 12.34 -10.85
CA LYS A 89 0.90 11.76 -12.19
C LYS A 89 0.01 12.57 -13.13
N GLN A 90 0.56 13.00 -14.26
CA GLN A 90 -0.16 13.80 -15.25
C GLN A 90 -1.47 13.11 -15.69
N ASN A 91 -2.53 13.92 -15.86
CA ASN A 91 -3.86 13.49 -16.27
C ASN A 91 -4.56 12.51 -15.30
N THR A 92 -4.13 12.46 -14.04
CA THR A 92 -4.79 11.67 -12.98
C THR A 92 -4.87 12.49 -11.70
N THR A 93 -5.91 12.27 -10.90
CA THR A 93 -6.14 12.98 -9.63
C THR A 93 -5.76 12.13 -8.43
N ASN A 94 -5.78 10.82 -8.58
CA ASN A 94 -5.65 9.83 -7.52
C ASN A 94 -4.33 9.04 -7.56
N CYS A 95 -3.34 9.50 -8.34
CA CYS A 95 -2.06 8.82 -8.49
C CYS A 95 -0.86 9.76 -8.28
N ALA A 96 0.15 9.24 -7.59
CA ALA A 96 1.42 9.90 -7.38
C ALA A 96 2.57 9.10 -8.00
N GLU A 97 3.57 9.81 -8.48
CA GLU A 97 4.85 9.27 -8.90
C GLU A 97 5.90 9.61 -7.84
N ILE A 98 6.62 8.59 -7.37
CA ILE A 98 7.57 8.67 -6.27
C ILE A 98 8.92 8.22 -6.82
N THR A 99 9.89 9.13 -6.87
CA THR A 99 11.22 8.87 -7.41
C THR A 99 12.26 8.90 -6.30
N TYR A 100 13.03 7.82 -6.20
CA TYR A 100 14.23 7.72 -5.37
C TYR A 100 15.46 7.67 -6.26
N THR A 101 16.51 8.38 -5.85
CA THR A 101 17.82 8.34 -6.51
C THR A 101 18.77 7.52 -5.65
N SER A 102 19.58 6.67 -6.29
CA SER A 102 20.50 5.78 -5.60
C SER A 102 21.59 6.54 -4.83
N GLN A 103 21.92 6.03 -3.65
CA GLN A 103 23.10 6.39 -2.88
C GLN A 103 24.03 5.17 -2.82
N ASN A 104 25.29 5.33 -3.25
CA ASN A 104 26.28 4.26 -3.29
C ASN A 104 25.77 2.99 -3.99
N SER A 105 25.17 3.17 -5.17
CA SER A 105 24.64 2.07 -5.99
C SER A 105 23.50 1.27 -5.34
N SER A 106 22.83 1.85 -4.34
CA SER A 106 21.67 1.25 -3.67
C SER A 106 20.55 2.28 -3.50
N ILE A 107 19.30 1.82 -3.45
CA ILE A 107 18.14 2.60 -3.01
C ILE A 107 17.50 1.87 -1.85
N ASN A 108 17.33 2.58 -0.73
CA ASN A 108 16.45 2.15 0.34
C ASN A 108 15.24 3.10 0.39
N ALA A 109 14.09 2.56 -0.01
CA ALA A 109 12.82 3.26 0.05
C ALA A 109 11.97 2.63 1.15
N ARG A 110 11.69 3.37 2.21
CA ARG A 110 10.86 2.94 3.33
C ARG A 110 9.69 3.89 3.53
N MET A 111 8.51 3.31 3.71
CA MET A 111 7.28 4.08 3.88
C MET A 111 6.33 3.37 4.82
N LEU A 112 5.58 4.17 5.57
CA LEU A 112 4.45 3.71 6.37
C LEU A 112 3.18 3.98 5.57
N VAL A 113 2.32 2.97 5.45
CA VAL A 113 1.06 3.03 4.71
C VAL A 113 -0.08 2.70 5.65
N GLY A 114 -0.99 3.64 5.82
CA GLY A 114 -2.12 3.53 6.74
C GLY A 114 -3.42 3.88 6.04
N VAL A 115 -4.50 3.22 6.45
CA VAL A 115 -5.88 3.55 6.06
C VAL A 115 -6.71 3.50 7.32
N VAL A 116 -7.56 4.51 7.51
CA VAL A 116 -8.45 4.63 8.66
C VAL A 116 -9.86 4.92 8.17
N ASP A 117 -10.81 4.37 8.92
CA ASP A 117 -12.23 4.68 8.80
C ASP A 117 -12.46 6.09 9.35
N VAL A 118 -13.12 6.93 8.56
CA VAL A 118 -13.50 8.30 8.90
C VAL A 118 -15.00 8.51 8.76
N ASP A 119 -15.79 7.45 8.94
CA ASP A 119 -17.23 7.54 9.10
C ASP A 119 -17.58 8.59 10.17
N ASP A 120 -18.66 9.32 9.93
CA ASP A 120 -19.12 10.48 10.71
C ASP A 120 -18.19 11.72 10.76
N LEU A 121 -17.06 11.76 10.03
CA LEU A 121 -16.17 12.94 10.00
C LEU A 121 -16.44 13.84 8.79
N SER A 122 -16.43 15.15 9.03
CA SER A 122 -16.55 16.16 7.98
C SER A 122 -15.22 16.43 7.28
N TYR A 123 -15.22 16.23 5.96
CA TYR A 123 -14.12 16.65 5.09
C TYR A 123 -14.25 18.14 4.70
N PRO A 124 -13.15 18.93 4.69
CA PRO A 124 -11.77 18.52 4.95
C PRO A 124 -11.36 18.56 6.43
N TYR A 125 -12.03 19.36 7.25
CA TYR A 125 -11.49 19.80 8.53
C TYR A 125 -11.20 18.66 9.52
N GLU A 126 -12.16 17.77 9.78
CA GLU A 126 -11.99 16.68 10.75
C GLU A 126 -11.08 15.58 10.21
N VAL A 127 -11.12 15.34 8.89
CA VAL A 127 -10.23 14.38 8.23
C VAL A 127 -8.76 14.86 8.24
N GLU A 128 -8.50 16.15 8.05
CA GLU A 128 -7.16 16.75 8.18
C GLU A 128 -6.61 16.64 9.60
N MET A 129 -7.48 16.74 10.61
CA MET A 129 -7.10 16.49 12.00
C MET A 129 -6.69 15.03 12.23
N VAL A 130 -7.40 14.07 11.62
CA VAL A 130 -7.02 12.65 11.65
C VAL A 130 -5.65 12.43 11.00
N TYR A 131 -5.40 12.98 9.81
CA TYR A 131 -4.07 12.88 9.17
C TYR A 131 -2.95 13.42 10.05
N SER A 132 -3.20 14.54 10.72
CA SER A 132 -2.24 15.16 11.63
C SER A 132 -2.00 14.33 12.89
N GLU A 133 -3.04 13.69 13.42
CA GLU A 133 -2.96 12.81 14.59
C GLU A 133 -2.21 11.53 14.27
N LEU A 134 -2.56 10.87 13.16
CA LEU A 134 -1.89 9.65 12.69
C LEU A 134 -0.39 9.87 12.45
N ALA A 135 -0.03 11.01 11.87
CA ALA A 135 1.37 11.35 11.58
C ALA A 135 2.22 11.64 12.83
N ARG A 136 1.61 11.92 14.01
CA ARG A 136 2.38 12.19 15.25
C ARG A 136 3.00 10.93 15.85
N SER A 137 2.29 9.81 15.76
CA SER A 137 2.71 8.54 16.37
C SER A 137 2.40 7.34 15.46
N PRO A 138 2.94 7.30 14.22
CA PRO A 138 2.53 6.31 13.22
C PRO A 138 2.97 4.87 13.57
N LEU A 139 3.91 4.72 14.50
CA LEU A 139 4.42 3.42 14.99
C LEU A 139 3.97 3.11 16.43
N GLU A 140 2.95 3.80 16.96
CA GLU A 140 2.37 3.42 18.25
C GLU A 140 1.82 2.00 18.15
N THR A 141 2.54 1.06 18.76
CA THR A 141 2.25 -0.38 18.74
C THR A 141 1.57 -0.73 20.06
N VAL A 142 0.40 -1.39 19.99
CA VAL A 142 -0.20 -1.99 21.19
C VAL A 142 0.67 -3.16 21.67
N THR A 143 1.34 -3.85 20.73
CA THR A 143 2.28 -4.96 20.97
C THR A 143 3.34 -5.03 19.87
N SER A 144 4.56 -5.49 20.19
CA SER A 144 5.64 -5.71 19.20
C SER A 144 5.45 -6.97 18.34
N ASP A 145 4.42 -7.76 18.61
CA ASP A 145 4.19 -9.03 17.92
C ASP A 145 3.75 -8.76 16.47
N PRO A 146 4.47 -9.32 15.47
CA PRO A 146 4.08 -9.16 14.07
C PRO A 146 2.76 -9.89 13.81
N LEU A 147 1.84 -9.24 13.11
CA LEU A 147 0.72 -9.95 12.51
C LEU A 147 1.27 -10.78 11.37
N ILE A 148 0.96 -12.07 11.38
CA ILE A 148 1.28 -12.93 10.25
C ILE A 148 0.35 -12.50 9.10
N THR A 149 0.90 -11.73 8.17
CA THR A 149 0.19 -11.38 6.93
C THR A 149 0.40 -12.49 5.93
N TRP A 150 -0.62 -13.33 5.77
CA TRP A 150 -0.55 -14.43 4.82
C TRP A 150 -0.82 -13.96 3.40
N ASN A 151 0.01 -14.41 2.47
CA ASN A 151 -0.37 -14.42 1.07
C ASN A 151 -1.54 -15.39 0.91
N TYR A 152 -2.73 -14.88 0.60
CA TYR A 152 -3.92 -15.73 0.52
C TYR A 152 -3.75 -16.84 -0.54
N ILE A 153 -2.88 -16.68 -1.54
CA ILE A 153 -2.53 -17.72 -2.53
C ILE A 153 -1.76 -18.87 -1.88
N GLU A 154 -0.84 -18.57 -0.97
CA GLU A 154 -0.11 -19.58 -0.22
C GLU A 154 -1.05 -20.32 0.73
N MET A 155 -1.93 -19.59 1.41
CA MET A 155 -2.95 -20.17 2.27
C MET A 155 -3.91 -21.06 1.49
N MET A 156 -4.36 -20.66 0.30
CA MET A 156 -5.21 -21.51 -0.52
C MET A 156 -4.54 -22.84 -0.89
N LYS A 157 -3.22 -22.83 -1.12
CA LYS A 157 -2.45 -24.06 -1.38
C LYS A 157 -2.25 -24.90 -0.13
N GLU A 158 -1.89 -24.28 0.98
CA GLU A 158 -1.60 -24.97 2.25
C GLU A 158 -2.85 -25.67 2.80
N TYR A 159 -4.00 -25.01 2.70
CA TYR A 159 -5.27 -25.49 3.26
C TYR A 159 -6.20 -26.13 2.20
N ASP A 160 -5.72 -26.36 0.98
CA ASP A 160 -6.47 -26.97 -0.14
C ASP A 160 -7.85 -26.31 -0.39
N VAL A 161 -7.85 -24.98 -0.43
CA VAL A 161 -9.09 -24.19 -0.56
C VAL A 161 -9.59 -24.23 -2.01
N SER A 162 -10.76 -24.85 -2.21
CA SER A 162 -11.41 -24.92 -3.53
C SER A 162 -12.38 -23.76 -3.80
N TYR A 163 -12.91 -23.11 -2.76
CA TYR A 163 -13.91 -22.04 -2.88
C TYR A 163 -13.71 -20.95 -1.84
N VAL A 164 -13.99 -19.72 -2.22
CA VAL A 164 -14.05 -18.54 -1.35
C VAL A 164 -15.46 -17.98 -1.39
N VAL A 165 -16.05 -17.77 -0.21
CA VAL A 165 -17.36 -17.13 -0.05
C VAL A 165 -17.14 -15.70 0.42
N CYS A 166 -17.52 -14.74 -0.40
CA CYS A 166 -17.45 -13.32 -0.07
C CYS A 166 -18.85 -12.81 0.31
N ARG A 167 -18.96 -12.19 1.49
CA ARG A 167 -20.20 -11.56 1.98
C ARG A 167 -20.15 -10.04 1.98
N ASP A 168 -18.96 -9.49 1.75
CA ASP A 168 -18.69 -8.07 1.74
C ASP A 168 -18.52 -7.62 0.28
N GLN A 169 -19.42 -6.74 -0.17
CA GLN A 169 -19.39 -6.24 -1.55
C GLN A 169 -18.15 -5.39 -1.84
N ASN A 170 -17.49 -4.82 -0.82
CA ASN A 170 -16.27 -4.03 -0.98
C ASN A 170 -15.03 -4.90 -1.18
N VAL A 171 -15.06 -6.15 -0.70
CA VAL A 171 -13.97 -7.13 -0.89
C VAL A 171 -14.16 -7.94 -2.17
N TYR A 172 -15.35 -7.92 -2.75
CA TYR A 172 -15.68 -8.62 -3.99
C TYR A 172 -14.72 -8.31 -5.16
N PRO A 173 -14.34 -7.04 -5.45
CA PRO A 173 -13.44 -6.72 -6.56
C PRO A 173 -12.12 -7.48 -6.51
N LYS A 174 -11.56 -7.68 -5.30
CA LYS A 174 -10.31 -8.41 -5.06
C LYS A 174 -10.33 -9.82 -5.67
N PHE A 175 -11.47 -10.51 -5.59
CA PHE A 175 -11.62 -11.87 -6.13
C PHE A 175 -12.15 -11.88 -7.55
N SER A 176 -12.97 -10.90 -7.95
CA SER A 176 -13.50 -10.88 -9.33
C SER A 176 -12.47 -10.46 -10.37
N GLU A 177 -11.46 -9.69 -9.98
CA GLU A 177 -10.40 -9.20 -10.87
C GLU A 177 -9.18 -10.13 -10.94
N ASP A 178 -9.05 -11.05 -9.98
CA ASP A 178 -7.92 -11.98 -9.94
C ASP A 178 -8.24 -13.26 -10.75
N PRO A 179 -7.45 -13.57 -11.80
CA PRO A 179 -7.73 -14.69 -12.70
C PRO A 179 -7.66 -16.06 -12.03
N LYS A 180 -7.15 -16.16 -10.79
CA LYS A 180 -7.16 -17.39 -9.97
C LYS A 180 -8.54 -17.70 -9.38
N PHE A 181 -9.51 -16.82 -9.59
CA PHE A 181 -10.85 -17.00 -9.10
C PHE A 181 -11.85 -16.91 -10.24
N ARG A 182 -12.70 -17.91 -10.31
CA ARG A 182 -13.86 -17.90 -11.18
C ARG A 182 -15.10 -17.74 -10.34
N MET A 183 -15.84 -16.67 -10.56
CA MET A 183 -17.13 -16.51 -9.91
C MET A 183 -18.12 -17.56 -10.43
N VAL A 184 -18.68 -18.33 -9.51
CA VAL A 184 -19.64 -19.41 -9.82
C VAL A 184 -21.04 -19.09 -9.29
N PHE A 185 -21.17 -18.15 -8.37
CA PHE A 185 -22.45 -17.70 -7.84
C PHE A 185 -22.41 -16.24 -7.39
N LYS A 186 -23.50 -15.51 -7.63
CA LYS A 186 -23.77 -14.18 -7.07
C LYS A 186 -25.26 -14.05 -6.75
N GLY A 187 -25.58 -13.75 -5.49
CA GLY A 187 -26.96 -13.56 -5.04
C GLY A 187 -27.00 -12.66 -3.81
N GLY A 188 -27.67 -11.51 -3.91
CA GLY A 188 -27.69 -10.50 -2.85
C GLY A 188 -26.28 -10.07 -2.46
N ASN A 189 -25.97 -10.16 -1.16
CA ASN A 189 -24.66 -9.84 -0.60
C ASN A 189 -23.68 -11.02 -0.61
N VAL A 190 -24.02 -12.15 -1.22
CA VAL A 190 -23.16 -13.34 -1.24
C VAL A 190 -22.64 -13.59 -2.65
N ALA A 191 -21.33 -13.71 -2.76
CA ALA A 191 -20.64 -14.19 -3.96
C ALA A 191 -19.78 -15.41 -3.62
N VAL A 192 -19.75 -16.39 -4.52
CA VAL A 192 -18.90 -17.57 -4.39
C VAL A 192 -17.94 -17.62 -5.57
N PHE A 193 -16.66 -17.72 -5.25
CA PHE A 193 -15.56 -17.82 -6.18
C PHE A 193 -14.93 -19.19 -6.06
N GLN A 194 -14.86 -19.93 -7.17
CA GLN A 194 -14.07 -21.14 -7.28
C GLN A 194 -12.61 -20.77 -7.51
N VAL A 195 -11.70 -21.42 -6.78
CA VAL A 195 -10.26 -21.28 -7.00
C VAL A 195 -9.89 -22.09 -8.24
N THR A 196 -9.28 -21.43 -9.22
CA THR A 196 -8.79 -22.06 -10.45
C THR A 196 -7.29 -22.27 -10.34
N THR A 197 -6.86 -23.54 -10.41
CA THR A 197 -5.45 -23.96 -10.43
C THR A 197 -4.75 -23.59 -11.71
#